data_AF-A0A142BB92-F1
#
_entry.id   AF-A0A142BB92-F1
#
_cell.length_a   1.000
_cell.length_b   1.000
_cell.length_c   1.000
_cell.angle_alpha   90.00
_cell.angle_beta   90.00
_cell.angle_gamma   90.00
#
_symmetry.space_group_name_H-M   'P 1'
#
loop_
_entity.id
_entity.type
_entity.pdbx_description
1 polymer ?
#
loop_
_entity_poly.entity_id
_entity_poly.type
_entity_poly.pdbx_seq_one_letter_code
_entity_poly.pdbx_strand_id
1 'polypeptide(L)'
;MAILPRQREARHFRLITRRYEKASIILTSNKSFVDWSEIFGDQAIATAILNRLLHQATTLNIKGESYRLKEKRKVGLPKGTTTKK
;
A
#
# COMPACT_ATOMS: atom_id res chain seq x y z
N MET A 1 5.53 -29.17 16.12
CA MET A 1 5.38 -28.82 14.70
C MET A 1 4.34 -27.71 14.59
N ALA A 2 4.75 -26.44 14.58
CA ALA A 2 3.84 -25.30 14.45
C ALA A 2 4.49 -24.29 13.51
N ILE A 3 4.22 -24.44 12.22
CA ILE A 3 4.65 -23.49 11.20
C ILE A 3 3.58 -22.39 11.21
N LEU A 4 3.86 -21.26 11.86
CA LEU A 4 3.04 -20.05 11.79
C LEU A 4 3.37 -19.32 10.48
N PRO A 5 2.47 -19.26 9.47
CA PRO A 5 2.71 -18.44 8.27
C PRO A 5 2.49 -16.94 8.54
N ARG A 6 2.13 -16.54 9.77
CA ARG A 6 1.42 -15.28 10.07
C ARG A 6 2.26 -14.17 10.72
N GLN A 7 3.59 -14.34 10.81
CA GLN A 7 4.47 -13.42 11.55
C GLN A 7 4.72 -12.08 10.83
N ARG A 8 4.48 -11.99 9.51
CA ARG A 8 4.71 -10.76 8.71
C ARG A 8 3.49 -9.83 8.71
N GLU A 9 2.30 -10.38 8.56
CA GLU A 9 1.02 -9.64 8.54
C GLU A 9 0.75 -8.92 9.88
N ALA A 10 1.04 -9.59 10.99
CA ALA A 10 0.80 -9.07 12.34
C ALA A 10 1.65 -7.81 12.69
N ARG A 11 2.79 -7.59 12.02
CA ARG A 11 3.68 -6.46 12.35
C ARG A 11 3.14 -5.12 11.88
N HIS A 12 2.54 -5.07 10.69
CA HIS A 12 1.92 -3.85 10.16
C HIS A 12 0.74 -3.43 11.05
N PHE A 13 -0.10 -4.39 11.44
CA PHE A 13 -1.22 -4.15 12.35
C PHE A 13 -0.77 -3.61 13.71
N ARG A 14 0.29 -4.21 14.29
CA ARG A 14 0.83 -3.76 15.58
C ARG A 14 1.40 -2.35 15.50
N LEU A 15 2.07 -1.99 14.40
CA LEU A 15 2.62 -0.65 14.20
C LEU A 15 1.52 0.40 14.08
N ILE A 16 0.52 0.14 13.23
CA ILE A 16 -0.62 1.03 13.01
C ILE A 16 -1.39 1.23 14.32
N THR A 17 -1.70 0.15 15.03
CA THR A 17 -2.43 0.22 16.30
C THR A 17 -1.67 0.99 17.38
N ARG A 18 -0.33 0.88 17.44
CA ARG A 18 0.47 1.63 18.41
C ARG A 18 0.57 3.13 18.11
N ARG A 19 0.41 3.52 16.84
CA ARG A 19 0.54 4.90 16.36
C ARG A 19 -0.79 5.60 16.21
N TYR A 20 -1.88 4.84 16.06
CA TYR A 20 -3.25 5.33 16.07
C TYR A 20 -3.47 6.25 17.28
N GLU A 21 -3.94 7.46 17.02
CA GLU A 21 -4.18 8.55 18.01
C GLU A 21 -2.95 9.06 18.78
N LYS A 22 -1.74 8.55 18.52
CA LYS A 22 -0.52 8.96 19.21
C LYS A 22 0.46 9.74 18.34
N ALA A 23 0.49 9.48 17.04
CA ALA A 23 1.38 10.19 16.11
C ALA A 23 0.88 10.10 14.66
N SER A 24 1.30 11.04 13.83
CA SER A 24 0.99 11.05 12.39
C SER A 24 1.65 9.87 11.66
N ILE A 25 0.96 9.32 10.67
CA ILE A 25 1.46 8.25 9.80
C ILE A 25 1.27 8.70 8.35
N ILE A 26 2.35 8.70 7.58
CA ILE A 26 2.28 8.84 6.12
C ILE A 26 2.41 7.45 5.53
N LEU A 27 1.43 7.05 4.72
CA LEU A 27 1.41 5.77 4.04
C LEU A 27 1.27 5.98 2.54
N THR A 28 2.12 5.31 1.77
CA THR A 28 2.05 5.28 0.31
C THR A 28 1.73 3.86 -0.14
N SER A 29 0.65 3.67 -0.88
CA SER A 29 0.32 2.39 -1.51
C SER A 29 0.10 2.58 -3.00
N ASN A 30 0.58 1.62 -3.79
CA ASN A 30 0.30 1.52 -5.22
C ASN A 30 -0.94 0.67 -5.50
N LYS A 31 -1.63 0.21 -4.46
CA LYS A 31 -2.83 -0.65 -4.52
C LYS A 31 -4.03 0.10 -3.98
N SER A 32 -5.19 -0.15 -4.60
CA SER A 32 -6.46 0.41 -4.15
C SER A 32 -6.87 -0.20 -2.81
N PHE A 33 -7.75 0.47 -2.06
CA PHE A 33 -8.23 -0.05 -0.77
C PHE A 33 -8.94 -1.41 -0.90
N VAL A 34 -9.53 -1.71 -2.07
CA VAL A 34 -10.21 -2.98 -2.35
C VAL A 34 -9.21 -4.14 -2.38
N ASP A 35 -8.01 -3.90 -2.91
CA ASP A 35 -6.96 -4.91 -3.04
C ASP A 35 -6.21 -5.16 -1.73
N TRP A 36 -6.50 -4.41 -0.66
CA TRP A 36 -5.81 -4.59 0.61
C TRP A 36 -6.20 -5.87 1.34
N SER A 37 -7.37 -6.44 1.04
CA SER A 37 -7.77 -7.76 1.56
C SER A 37 -6.77 -8.84 1.17
N GLU A 38 -6.21 -8.78 -0.05
CA GLU A 38 -5.15 -9.69 -0.54
C GLU A 38 -3.84 -9.49 0.23
N ILE A 39 -3.52 -8.25 0.61
CA ILE A 39 -2.29 -7.90 1.33
C ILE A 39 -2.32 -8.40 2.78
N PHE A 40 -3.47 -8.31 3.44
CA PHE A 40 -3.65 -8.72 4.83
C PHE A 40 -4.15 -10.16 4.99
N GLY A 41 -4.48 -10.84 3.89
CA GLY A 41 -4.97 -12.22 3.88
C GLY A 41 -6.38 -12.41 4.45
N ASP A 42 -7.01 -11.33 4.93
CA ASP A 42 -8.34 -11.35 5.55
C ASP A 42 -9.04 -9.99 5.33
N GLN A 43 -10.22 -10.04 4.72
CA GLN A 43 -11.05 -8.86 4.44
C GLN A 43 -11.51 -8.16 5.73
N ALA A 44 -11.78 -8.89 6.80
CA ALA A 44 -12.21 -8.31 8.07
C ALA A 44 -11.07 -7.50 8.72
N ILE A 45 -9.84 -8.04 8.70
CA ILE A 45 -8.65 -7.35 9.22
C ILE A 45 -8.33 -6.12 8.37
N ALA A 46 -8.35 -6.25 7.04
CA ALA A 46 -8.13 -5.13 6.14
C ALA A 46 -9.12 -4.00 6.39
N THR A 47 -10.41 -4.32 6.54
CA THR A 47 -11.46 -3.34 6.82
C THR A 47 -11.26 -2.67 8.17
N ALA A 48 -10.90 -3.43 9.21
CA ALA A 48 -10.63 -2.87 10.54
C ALA A 48 -9.42 -1.92 10.55
N ILE A 49 -8.36 -2.25 9.80
CA ILE A 49 -7.19 -1.37 9.62
C ILE A 49 -7.57 -0.11 8.85
N LEU A 50 -8.29 -0.27 7.73
CA LEU A 50 -8.73 0.85 6.91
C LEU A 50 -9.60 1.80 7.71
N ASN A 51 -10.54 1.30 8.51
CA ASN A 51 -11.36 2.13 9.38
C ASN A 51 -10.50 2.99 10.33
N ARG A 52 -9.50 2.38 10.96
CA ARG A 52 -8.58 3.12 11.87
C ARG A 52 -7.71 4.13 11.13
N LEU A 53 -7.22 3.81 9.94
CA LEU A 53 -6.40 4.73 9.17
C LEU A 53 -7.23 5.89 8.60
N LEU A 54 -8.40 5.60 8.05
CA LEU A 54 -9.25 6.57 7.35
C LEU A 54 -10.05 7.47 8.29
N HIS A 55 -10.23 7.10 9.57
CA HIS A 55 -10.94 7.93 10.55
C HIS A 55 -10.34 9.35 10.68
N GLN A 56 -9.01 9.49 10.57
CA GLN A 56 -8.32 10.78 10.67
C GLN A 56 -7.30 11.03 9.54
N ALA A 57 -7.43 10.35 8.39
CA ALA A 57 -6.50 10.51 7.28
C ALA A 57 -7.05 11.41 6.17
N THR A 58 -6.12 12.14 5.55
CA THR A 58 -6.34 12.79 4.25
C THR A 58 -5.88 11.84 3.15
N THR A 59 -6.80 11.36 2.33
CA THR A 59 -6.47 10.48 1.20
C THR A 59 -6.03 11.31 0.00
N LEU A 60 -4.81 11.06 -0.49
CA LEU A 60 -4.28 11.67 -1.71
C LEU A 60 -4.18 10.62 -2.81
N ASN A 61 -5.04 10.74 -3.83
CA ASN A 61 -4.98 9.84 -4.99
C ASN A 61 -4.06 10.43 -6.06
N ILE A 62 -2.89 9.82 -6.24
CA ILE A 62 -1.88 10.28 -7.19
C ILE A 62 -2.12 9.60 -8.54
N LYS A 63 -2.41 10.41 -9.57
CA LYS A 63 -2.58 9.97 -10.95
C LYS A 63 -1.51 10.64 -11.82
N GLY A 64 -0.93 9.89 -12.76
CA GLY A 64 0.05 10.43 -13.71
C GLY A 64 1.02 9.38 -14.24
N GLU A 65 1.82 9.75 -15.25
CA GLU A 65 2.88 8.88 -15.76
C GLU A 65 3.99 8.69 -14.70
N SER A 66 4.62 7.51 -14.71
CA SER A 66 5.75 7.23 -13.82
C SER A 66 6.89 8.23 -14.05
N TYR A 67 7.28 8.93 -12.97
CA TYR A 67 8.40 9.86 -13.02
C TYR A 67 9.70 9.19 -13.50
N ARG A 68 9.90 7.92 -13.13
CA ARG A 68 11.05 7.10 -13.59
C ARG A 68 11.04 6.91 -15.10
N LEU A 69 9.87 6.77 -15.72
CA LEU A 69 9.74 6.64 -17.17
C LEU A 69 9.97 7.99 -17.87
N LYS A 70 9.50 9.08 -17.25
CA LYS A 70 9.74 10.44 -17.75
C LYS A 70 11.23 10.76 -17.82
N GLU A 71 12.00 10.42 -16.80
CA GLU A 71 13.46 10.60 -16.79
C GLU A 71 14.14 9.70 -17.84
N LYS A 72 13.72 8.43 -18.00
CA LYS A 72 14.25 7.55 -19.06
C LYS A 72 13.97 8.07 -20.48
N ARG A 73 12.82 8.71 -20.71
CA ARG A 73 12.51 9.38 -21.99
C ARG A 73 13.43 10.58 -22.24
N LYS A 74 13.77 11.36 -21.21
CA LYS A 74 14.74 12.47 -21.34
C LYS A 74 16.15 12.00 -21.69
N VAL A 75 16.53 10.82 -21.21
CA VAL A 75 17.85 10.20 -21.49
C VAL A 75 17.86 9.43 -22.83
N GLY A 76 16.78 9.49 -23.62
CA GLY A 76 16.76 8.96 -24.99
C GLY A 76 16.52 7.44 -25.08
N LEU A 77 16.08 6.77 -24.01
CA LEU A 77 15.69 5.36 -24.12
C LEU A 77 14.33 5.22 -24.84
N PRO A 78 14.25 4.44 -25.93
CA PRO A 78 13.00 4.21 -26.65
C PRO A 78 11.99 3.46 -25.76
N LYS A 79 10.70 3.71 -26.00
CA LYS A 79 9.59 3.14 -25.24
C LYS A 79 9.76 1.62 -25.10
N GLY A 80 10.01 1.16 -23.87
CA GLY A 80 9.88 -0.26 -23.54
C GLY A 80 8.47 -0.71 -23.93
N THR A 81 8.40 -1.71 -24.80
CA THR A 81 7.18 -2.34 -25.28
C THR A 81 6.28 -2.72 -24.10
N THR A 82 5.17 -2.02 -23.93
CA THR A 82 4.05 -2.52 -23.14
C THR A 82 3.46 -3.72 -23.87
N THR A 83 4.01 -4.90 -23.60
CA THR A 83 3.32 -6.17 -23.84
C THR A 83 2.09 -6.16 -22.94
N LYS A 84 0.93 -5.86 -23.52
CA LYS A 84 -0.36 -6.28 -22.96
C LYS A 84 -0.33 -7.82 -22.91
N LYS A 85 -0.39 -8.38 -21.71
CA LYS A 85 -0.97 -9.70 -21.48
C LYS A 85 -2.20 -9.48 -20.61
#